data_AF-A0A315EQW7-F1
#
_entry.id   AF-A0A315EQW7-F1
#
_cell.length_a   1.000
_cell.length_b   1.000
_cell.length_c   1.000
_cell.angle_alpha   90.00
_cell.angle_beta   90.00
_cell.angle_gamma   90.00
#
_symmetry.space_group_name_H-M   'P 1'
#
loop_
_entity.id
_entity.type
_entity.pdbx_description
1 polymer ?
#
loop_
_entity_poly.entity_id
_entity_poly.type
_entity_poly.pdbx_seq_one_letter_code
_entity_poly.pdbx_strand_id
1 'polypeptide(L)'
;MAAQAVPLLKCHFEVNASRSEHSFSPTHDPYAVRSVDLENRFRFKAVVLGNDTQVDTINLYVSYQTERQPMVLQHVKFVAPVALKQPTPDALTGRVALYSPFLGKELLYGCALHEVTP
;
A
#
# COMPACT_ATOMS: atom_id res chain seq x y z
N MET A 1 27.16 4.88 -16.60
CA MET A 1 25.86 4.18 -16.66
C MET A 1 24.85 5.07 -15.95
N ALA A 2 23.77 5.46 -16.62
CA ALA A 2 22.70 6.23 -15.98
C ALA A 2 21.87 5.28 -15.11
N ALA A 3 21.68 5.62 -13.84
CA ALA A 3 20.78 4.88 -12.96
C ALA A 3 19.34 5.06 -13.47
N GLN A 4 18.66 3.96 -13.79
CA GLN A 4 17.27 3.99 -14.23
C GLN A 4 16.37 4.17 -13.02
N ALA A 5 15.49 5.17 -13.07
CA ALA A 5 14.58 5.41 -11.98
C ALA A 5 13.49 4.32 -11.93
N VAL A 6 13.30 3.73 -10.76
CA VAL A 6 12.40 2.60 -10.52
C VAL A 6 11.15 3.08 -9.79
N PRO A 7 9.95 2.63 -10.20
CA PRO A 7 8.73 2.91 -9.44
C PRO A 7 8.78 2.27 -8.05
N LEU A 8 8.39 3.00 -7.02
CA LEU A 8 8.29 2.47 -5.65
C LEU A 8 7.03 3.02 -4.97
N LEU A 9 6.11 2.14 -4.60
CA LEU A 9 4.94 2.53 -3.83
C LEU A 9 5.34 2.64 -2.36
N LYS A 10 5.25 3.85 -1.80
CA LYS A 10 5.45 4.08 -0.37
C LYS A 10 4.11 4.33 0.28
N CYS A 11 3.85 3.64 1.40
CA CYS A 11 2.65 3.81 2.18
C CYS A 11 3.01 4.08 3.64
N HIS A 12 2.35 5.07 4.24
CA HIS A 12 2.42 5.36 5.66
C HIS A 12 1.12 4.93 6.33
N PHE A 13 1.25 4.46 7.57
CA PHE A 13 0.14 3.94 8.36
C PHE A 13 0.17 4.56 9.75
N GLU A 14 -1.02 4.79 10.31
CA GLU A 14 -1.19 5.13 11.72
C GLU A 14 -2.29 4.26 12.33
N VAL A 15 -1.95 3.54 13.40
CA VAL A 15 -2.87 2.67 14.16
C VAL A 15 -2.60 2.86 15.64
N ASN A 16 -3.61 3.26 16.42
CA ASN A 16 -3.46 3.54 17.87
C ASN A 16 -2.25 4.45 18.19
N ALA A 17 -2.02 5.52 17.40
CA ALA A 17 -0.86 6.42 17.49
C ALA A 17 0.52 5.79 17.19
N SER A 18 0.58 4.51 16.79
CA SER A 18 1.77 3.88 16.22
C SER A 18 1.86 4.23 14.74
N ARG A 19 3.01 4.75 14.29
CA ARG A 19 3.27 5.10 12.89
C ARG A 19 4.28 4.15 12.27
N SER A 20 3.98 3.67 11.07
CA SER A 20 4.91 2.85 10.28
C SER A 20 4.89 3.25 8.81
N GLU A 21 5.97 2.91 8.10
CA GLU A 21 6.09 3.10 6.66
C GLU A 21 6.51 1.77 6.01
N HIS A 22 5.89 1.44 4.89
CA HIS A 22 6.23 0.27 4.10
C HIS A 22 6.36 0.65 2.62
N SER A 23 7.36 0.07 1.96
CA SER A 23 7.60 0.25 0.54
C SER A 23 7.32 -1.05 -0.23
N PHE A 24 6.77 -0.92 -1.42
CA PHE A 24 6.40 -2.03 -2.29
C PHE A 24 6.93 -1.80 -3.70
N SER A 25 7.81 -2.69 -4.15
CA SER A 25 8.35 -2.66 -5.52
C SER A 25 7.39 -3.33 -6.51
N PRO A 26 7.44 -2.96 -7.79
CA PRO A 26 6.77 -3.68 -8.87
C PRO A 26 7.11 -5.18 -8.87
N THR A 27 6.13 -6.01 -9.20
CA THR A 27 6.29 -7.46 -9.33
C THR A 27 5.53 -7.96 -10.56
N HIS A 28 6.01 -9.06 -11.14
CA HIS A 28 5.30 -9.84 -12.14
C HIS A 28 4.52 -11.02 -11.53
N ASP A 29 4.82 -11.39 -10.28
CA ASP A 29 4.11 -12.44 -9.53
C ASP A 29 3.24 -11.81 -8.43
N PRO A 30 1.91 -11.68 -8.64
CA PRO A 30 0.99 -11.12 -7.64
C PRO A 30 0.74 -12.06 -6.45
N TYR A 31 1.04 -13.35 -6.58
CA TYR A 31 0.75 -14.37 -5.57
C TYR A 31 1.87 -14.45 -4.52
N ALA A 32 3.11 -14.14 -4.89
CA ALA A 32 4.24 -14.05 -3.96
C ALA A 32 4.17 -12.85 -2.99
N VAL A 33 3.31 -11.86 -3.27
CA VAL A 33 3.21 -10.64 -2.46
C VAL A 33 2.64 -10.94 -1.07
N ARG A 34 3.48 -10.68 -0.05
CA ARG A 34 3.12 -10.79 1.36
C ARG A 34 2.29 -9.60 1.82
N SER A 35 1.45 -9.85 2.82
CA SER A 35 0.75 -8.77 3.52
C SER A 35 1.57 -8.27 4.70
N VAL A 36 1.42 -6.99 5.00
CA VAL A 36 1.94 -6.35 6.20
C VAL A 36 0.93 -6.53 7.32
N ASP A 37 1.41 -6.99 8.48
CA ASP A 37 0.66 -6.98 9.72
C ASP A 37 0.73 -5.59 10.37
N LEU A 38 -0.42 -5.03 10.71
CA LEU A 38 -0.53 -3.73 11.37
C LEU A 38 -1.19 -3.95 12.73
N GLU A 39 -0.34 -4.02 13.77
CA GLU A 39 -0.71 -4.15 15.18
C GLU A 39 -1.56 -5.39 15.50
N ASN A 40 -1.34 -6.53 14.82
CA ASN A 40 -2.11 -7.78 14.91
C ASN A 40 -3.64 -7.57 14.70
N ARG A 41 -4.01 -6.52 13.96
CA ARG A 41 -5.40 -6.08 13.82
C ARG A 41 -5.78 -5.95 12.37
N PHE A 42 -5.05 -5.10 11.65
CA PHE A 42 -5.25 -4.90 10.24
C PHE A 42 -4.17 -5.65 9.47
N ARG A 43 -4.51 -6.05 8.27
CA ARG A 43 -3.58 -6.63 7.32
C ARG A 43 -3.70 -5.87 6.02
N PHE A 44 -2.59 -5.27 5.61
CA PHE A 44 -2.48 -4.49 4.40
C PHE A 44 -1.71 -5.27 3.34
N LYS A 45 -2.25 -5.38 2.13
CA LYS A 45 -1.56 -5.99 1.00
C LYS A 45 -1.59 -5.03 -0.18
N ALA A 46 -0.43 -4.61 -0.65
CA ALA A 46 -0.28 -3.85 -1.88
C ALA A 46 0.35 -4.74 -2.95
N VAL A 47 -0.40 -5.00 -4.02
CA VAL A 47 0.10 -5.69 -5.21
C VAL A 47 0.37 -4.63 -6.27
N VAL A 48 1.63 -4.34 -6.52
CA VAL A 48 2.10 -3.41 -7.56
C VAL A 48 2.51 -4.24 -8.76
N LEU A 49 1.62 -4.41 -9.75
CA LEU A 49 1.94 -5.14 -10.97
C LEU A 49 2.62 -4.22 -11.97
N GLY A 50 3.76 -4.66 -12.49
CA GLY A 50 4.54 -3.93 -13.47
C GLY A 50 5.98 -4.41 -13.52
N ASN A 51 6.87 -3.51 -13.96
CA ASN A 51 8.30 -3.73 -14.06
C ASN A 51 9.08 -2.53 -13.51
N ASP A 52 10.40 -2.54 -13.69
CA ASP A 52 11.31 -1.51 -13.15
C ASP A 52 11.16 -0.13 -13.81
N THR A 53 10.28 0.03 -14.80
CA THR A 53 10.07 1.29 -15.53
C THR A 53 8.62 1.76 -15.52
N GLN A 54 7.66 0.85 -15.37
CA GLN A 54 6.23 1.15 -15.47
C GLN A 54 5.41 0.28 -14.53
N VAL A 55 4.36 0.87 -13.96
CA VAL A 55 3.33 0.17 -13.19
C VAL A 55 2.06 0.05 -14.03
N ASP A 56 1.56 -1.17 -14.20
CA ASP A 56 0.34 -1.46 -14.93
C ASP A 56 -0.88 -1.30 -14.02
N THR A 57 -0.82 -1.88 -12.82
CA THR A 57 -1.89 -1.73 -11.82
C THR A 57 -1.36 -1.76 -10.39
N ILE A 58 -2.07 -1.07 -9.50
CA ILE A 58 -1.88 -1.20 -8.06
C ILE A 58 -3.19 -1.66 -7.45
N ASN A 59 -3.16 -2.79 -6.75
CA ASN A 59 -4.30 -3.28 -5.98
C ASN A 59 -3.96 -3.22 -4.49
N LEU A 60 -4.71 -2.40 -3.75
CA LEU A 60 -4.59 -2.26 -2.31
C LEU A 60 -5.73 -3.03 -1.65
N TYR A 61 -5.38 -3.93 -0.74
CA TYR A 61 -6.33 -4.66 0.08
C TYR A 61 -6.08 -4.32 1.54
N VAL A 62 -7.14 -3.95 2.24
CA VAL A 62 -7.12 -3.87 3.70
C VAL A 62 -8.10 -4.88 4.24
N SER A 63 -7.64 -5.72 5.16
CA SER A 63 -8.47 -6.68 5.86
C SER A 63 -8.30 -6.54 7.36
N TYR A 64 -9.36 -6.88 8.09
CA TYR A 64 -9.36 -6.98 9.54
C TYR A 64 -9.18 -8.43 9.96
N GLN A 65 -8.28 -8.69 10.91
CA GLN A 65 -8.04 -10.02 11.46
C GLN A 65 -9.15 -10.36 12.46
N THR A 66 -9.93 -11.38 12.14
CA THR A 66 -10.89 -11.99 13.07
C THR A 66 -10.38 -13.37 13.49
N GLU A 67 -10.93 -13.94 14.55
CA GLU A 67 -10.56 -15.27 15.04
C GLU A 67 -10.79 -16.38 14.00
N ARG A 68 -11.76 -16.21 13.09
CA ARG A 68 -12.09 -17.23 12.08
C ARG A 68 -11.38 -17.01 10.77
N GLN A 69 -11.56 -15.82 10.18
CA GLN A 69 -11.01 -15.50 8.87
C GLN A 69 -10.77 -14.00 8.71
N PRO A 70 -9.74 -13.58 7.95
CA PRO A 70 -9.57 -12.17 7.59
C PRO A 70 -10.81 -11.65 6.85
N MET A 71 -11.34 -10.51 7.28
CA MET A 71 -12.47 -9.85 6.64
C MET A 71 -11.96 -8.67 5.81
N VAL A 72 -12.17 -8.70 4.50
CA VAL A 72 -11.78 -7.57 3.62
C VAL A 72 -12.65 -6.36 3.97
N LEU A 73 -12.01 -5.26 4.36
CA LEU A 73 -12.65 -3.98 4.61
C LEU A 73 -12.65 -3.10 3.37
N GLN A 74 -11.57 -3.19 2.58
CA GLN A 74 -11.41 -2.35 1.39
C GLN A 74 -10.58 -3.07 0.34
N HIS A 75 -10.99 -2.89 -0.92
CA HIS A 75 -10.18 -3.13 -2.10
C HIS A 75 -10.24 -1.89 -3.00
N VAL A 76 -9.07 -1.36 -3.34
CA VAL A 76 -8.93 -0.25 -4.30
C VAL A 76 -7.98 -0.67 -5.40
N LYS A 77 -8.33 -0.32 -6.65
CA LYS A 77 -7.50 -0.58 -7.83
C LYS A 77 -7.19 0.73 -8.54
N PHE A 78 -5.90 0.96 -8.80
CA PHE A 78 -5.40 2.02 -9.65
C PHE A 78 -4.89 1.41 -10.96
N VAL A 79 -5.28 1.97 -12.10
CA VAL A 79 -4.88 1.50 -13.43
C VAL A 79 -3.89 2.49 -14.03
N ALA A 80 -2.75 1.99 -14.48
CA ALA A 80 -1.62 2.75 -15.03
C ALA A 80 -1.26 4.01 -14.20
N PRO A 81 -1.04 3.90 -12.87
CA PRO A 81 -0.66 5.06 -12.07
C PRO A 81 0.74 5.55 -12.47
N VAL A 82 0.90 6.86 -12.53
CA VAL A 82 2.17 7.50 -12.90
C VAL A 82 3.02 7.70 -11.65
N ALA A 83 4.29 7.28 -11.71
CA ALA A 83 5.26 7.53 -10.66
C ALA A 83 5.70 9.00 -10.69
N LEU A 84 5.80 9.62 -9.52
CA LEU A 84 6.18 11.04 -9.38
C LEU A 84 7.54 11.14 -8.69
N LYS A 85 8.36 12.12 -9.06
CA LYS A 85 9.70 12.32 -8.45
C LYS A 85 9.64 12.76 -6.98
N GLN A 86 8.70 13.65 -6.66
CA GLN A 86 8.53 14.22 -5.33
C GLN A 86 7.04 14.33 -4.97
N PRO A 87 6.31 13.21 -4.84
CA PRO A 87 4.91 13.23 -4.46
C PRO A 87 4.75 13.63 -2.99
N THR A 88 3.59 14.21 -2.64
CA THR A 88 3.17 14.22 -1.24
C THR A 88 2.91 12.77 -0.78
N PRO A 89 3.06 12.44 0.51
CA PRO A 89 2.96 11.05 1.01
C PRO A 89 1.66 10.32 0.70
N ASP A 90 0.60 11.07 0.41
CA ASP A 90 -0.77 10.64 0.15
C ASP A 90 -1.22 10.92 -1.30
N ALA A 91 -0.30 11.25 -2.22
CA ALA A 91 -0.65 11.68 -3.57
C ALA A 91 -1.44 10.64 -4.41
N LEU A 92 -1.28 9.33 -4.14
CA LEU A 92 -1.99 8.29 -4.89
C LEU A 92 -3.39 8.02 -4.31
N THR A 93 -3.49 7.90 -2.99
CA THR A 93 -4.72 7.43 -2.33
C THR A 93 -5.52 8.54 -1.63
N GLY A 94 -4.93 9.72 -1.44
CA GLY A 94 -5.32 10.63 -0.38
C GLY A 94 -5.10 10.03 1.01
N ARG A 95 -5.65 10.68 2.04
CA ARG A 95 -5.73 10.14 3.40
C ARG A 95 -6.97 9.27 3.52
N VAL A 96 -6.77 8.00 3.83
CA VAL A 96 -7.84 7.02 3.98
C VAL A 96 -7.95 6.65 5.45
N ALA A 97 -9.18 6.68 5.98
CA ALA A 97 -9.52 6.18 7.30
C ALA A 97 -10.41 4.94 7.18
N LEU A 98 -10.01 3.85 7.82
CA LEU A 98 -10.78 2.60 7.87
C LEU A 98 -11.07 2.23 9.32
N TYR A 99 -12.35 1.97 9.60
CA TYR A 99 -12.81 1.63 10.94
C TYR A 99 -13.04 0.13 11.08
N SER A 100 -12.49 -0.44 12.15
CA SER A 100 -12.76 -1.83 12.51
C SER A 100 -14.25 -2.01 12.85
N PRO A 101 -14.87 -3.11 12.41
CA PRO A 101 -16.29 -3.37 12.64
C PRO A 101 -16.65 -3.59 14.13
N PHE A 102 -15.69 -3.96 14.98
CA PHE A 102 -15.98 -4.42 16.35
C PHE A 102 -15.59 -3.44 17.46
N LEU A 103 -14.57 -2.60 17.24
CA LEU A 103 -13.91 -1.88 18.34
C LEU A 103 -13.73 -0.39 18.08
N GLY A 104 -14.29 0.15 16.99
CA GLY A 104 -14.13 1.56 16.62
C GLY A 104 -12.68 1.98 16.36
N LYS A 105 -11.75 1.02 16.28
CA LYS A 105 -10.34 1.28 15.99
C LYS A 105 -10.17 1.76 14.56
N GLU A 106 -9.37 2.79 14.40
CA GLU A 106 -9.09 3.44 13.14
C GLU A 106 -7.71 3.01 12.63
N LEU A 107 -7.66 2.61 11.36
CA LEU A 107 -6.44 2.60 10.56
C LEU A 107 -6.48 3.84 9.66
N LEU A 108 -5.49 4.71 9.81
CA LEU A 108 -5.22 5.76 8.84
C LEU A 108 -4.10 5.29 7.92
N TYR A 109 -4.24 5.50 6.62
CA TYR A 109 -3.12 5.30 5.70
C TYR A 109 -3.18 6.25 4.51
N GLY A 110 -2.01 6.46 3.92
CA GLY A 110 -1.88 7.11 2.63
C GLY A 110 -0.70 6.50 1.87
N CYS A 111 -0.81 6.44 0.55
CA CYS A 111 0.25 5.95 -0.31
C CYS A 111 0.56 6.96 -1.42
N ALA A 112 1.79 6.88 -1.90
CA ALA A 112 2.28 7.61 -3.06
C ALA A 112 3.25 6.77 -3.88
N LEU A 113 3.11 6.84 -5.20
CA LEU A 113 4.00 6.16 -6.13
C LEU A 113 5.17 7.07 -6.49
N HIS A 114 6.37 6.68 -6.08
CA HIS A 114 7.59 7.44 -6.27
C HIS A 114 8.36 6.93 -7.48
N GLU A 115 8.98 7.84 -8.22
CA GLU A 115 10.05 7.55 -9.17
C GLU A 115 11.38 7.71 -8.39
N VAL A 116 12.01 6.60 -7.99
CA VAL A 116 13.25 6.63 -7.21
C VAL A 116 14.46 6.28 -8.07
N THR A 117 15.51 7.10 -8.01
CA THR A 117 16.80 6.73 -8.60
C THR A 117 17.51 5.75 -7.66
N PRO A 118 18.06 4.63 -8.16
CA PRO A 118 18.88 3.69 -7.41
C PRO A 118 20.05 4.34 -6.66
#